data_AF-A0A2D4QXM1-F1
#
_entry.id   AF-A0A2D4QXM1-F1
#
_cell.length_a   1.000
_cell.length_b   1.000
_cell.length_c   1.000
_cell.angle_alpha   90.00
_cell.angle_beta   90.00
_cell.angle_gamma   90.00
#
_symmetry.space_group_name_H-M   'P 1'
#
loop_
_entity.id
_entity.type
_entity.pdbx_description
1 polymer ?
#
loop_
_entity_poly.entity_id
_entity_poly.type
_entity_poly.pdbx_seq_one_letter_code
_entity_poly.pdbx_strand_id
1 'polypeptide(L)'
;MKILKIQALRGPNLWSIRRTKLIQMRLDLEELEERPTDKIEGFRERIESLLPSLIEHRCSEGCYGGFFQRVDRGTWMGHVIEHIALEIQTLAGMDVGFGRTRETKTPGVYNVVFNYLEEKVGVYAAKAAVRIAEALISGEDYDLSEDIQNMKEIREDVRLGPSTGSIVEEAVSRGIPFLRLGRNSLIQLGAGVNQMRFQATITCKTSNIAVDIACNKEQTKKMLDDASIPVAKGDICYDEEDLQETIDEIGYPIVLKPLDGNHGKGASINVTNWEDAVKGLKHAKEYSRRVIVEKFITGF
;
A
#
# COMPACT_ATOMS: atom_id res chain seq x y z
N MET A 1 9.73 -4.23 -29.85
CA MET A 1 9.47 -5.37 -28.95
C MET A 1 7.98 -5.45 -28.70
N LYS A 2 7.46 -6.64 -28.42
CA LYS A 2 6.01 -6.81 -28.22
C LYS A 2 5.68 -7.70 -27.03
N ILE A 3 4.89 -7.17 -26.11
CA ILE A 3 4.31 -7.96 -25.02
C ILE A 3 3.20 -8.84 -25.59
N LEU A 4 3.41 -10.15 -25.61
CA LEU A 4 2.42 -11.12 -26.09
C LEU A 4 1.41 -11.49 -25.00
N LYS A 5 1.87 -11.60 -23.75
CA LYS A 5 1.02 -11.95 -22.60
C LYS A 5 1.69 -11.53 -21.30
N ILE A 6 0.90 -11.04 -20.35
CA ILE A 6 1.31 -10.92 -18.95
C ILE A 6 0.39 -11.81 -18.12
N GLN A 7 0.96 -12.61 -17.22
CA GLN A 7 0.19 -13.40 -16.27
C GLN A 7 0.80 -13.31 -14.87
N ALA A 8 -0.05 -13.14 -13.86
CA ALA A 8 0.34 -13.25 -12.47
C ALA A 8 0.21 -14.71 -12.01
N LEU A 9 1.29 -15.24 -11.44
CA LEU A 9 1.36 -16.58 -10.86
C LEU A 9 1.22 -16.45 -9.34
N ARG A 10 0.25 -17.18 -8.79
CA ARG A 10 -0.09 -17.20 -7.36
C ARG A 10 0.18 -18.60 -6.81
N GLY A 11 0.96 -18.69 -5.74
CA GLY A 11 1.35 -19.98 -5.15
C GLY A 11 2.55 -20.65 -5.85
N PRO A 12 2.88 -21.89 -5.45
CA PRO A 12 3.93 -22.69 -6.07
C PRO A 12 3.69 -22.82 -7.59
N ASN A 13 4.74 -22.65 -8.37
CA ASN A 13 4.65 -22.57 -9.83
C ASN A 13 5.89 -23.16 -10.52
N LEU A 14 5.87 -23.21 -11.86
CA LEU A 14 6.94 -23.80 -12.68
C LEU A 14 8.33 -23.16 -12.45
N TRP A 15 8.38 -21.88 -12.08
CA TRP A 15 9.64 -21.14 -11.94
C TRP A 15 10.24 -21.27 -10.55
N SER A 16 9.38 -21.42 -9.54
CA SER A 16 9.79 -21.62 -8.16
C SER A 16 8.69 -22.27 -7.33
N ILE A 17 9.07 -23.26 -6.54
CA ILE A 17 8.21 -23.81 -5.48
C ILE A 17 8.21 -22.93 -4.21
N ARG A 18 9.20 -22.04 -4.05
CA ARG A 18 9.35 -21.16 -2.87
C ARG A 18 8.83 -19.74 -3.11
N ARG A 19 9.02 -19.19 -4.31
CA ARG A 19 8.55 -17.85 -4.67
C ARG A 19 7.14 -17.96 -5.27
N THR A 20 6.16 -17.50 -4.51
CA THR A 20 4.73 -17.73 -4.79
C THR A 20 4.01 -16.53 -5.43
N LYS A 21 4.69 -15.39 -5.60
CA LYS A 21 4.16 -14.19 -6.25
C LYS A 21 5.11 -13.80 -7.38
N LEU A 22 4.81 -14.25 -8.60
CA LEU A 22 5.64 -13.98 -9.77
C LEU A 22 4.79 -13.45 -10.93
N ILE A 23 5.28 -12.41 -11.61
CA ILE A 23 4.80 -12.05 -12.93
C ILE A 23 5.57 -12.87 -13.95
N GLN A 24 4.86 -13.48 -14.90
CA GLN A 24 5.45 -14.03 -16.11
C GLN A 24 4.94 -13.21 -17.31
N MET A 25 5.86 -12.53 -17.96
CA MET A 25 5.63 -11.81 -19.20
C MET A 25 6.21 -12.61 -20.36
N ARG A 26 5.38 -12.90 -21.36
CA ARG A 26 5.84 -13.41 -22.65
C ARG A 26 6.15 -12.22 -23.55
N LEU A 27 7.41 -12.08 -23.92
CA LEU A 27 7.93 -10.95 -24.67
C LEU A 27 8.55 -11.45 -25.97
N ASP A 28 8.12 -10.89 -27.10
CA ASP A 28 8.74 -11.06 -28.40
C ASP A 28 9.76 -9.94 -28.60
N LEU A 29 11.04 -10.30 -28.78
CA LEU A 29 12.10 -9.32 -28.99
C LEU A 29 12.10 -8.75 -30.41
N GLU A 30 11.40 -9.39 -31.35
CA GLU A 30 11.38 -8.99 -32.76
C GLU A 30 12.83 -8.83 -33.28
N GLU A 31 13.14 -7.71 -33.94
CA GLU A 31 14.48 -7.44 -34.49
C GLU A 31 15.59 -7.32 -33.42
N LEU A 32 15.23 -7.10 -32.16
CA LEU A 32 16.23 -7.00 -31.08
C LEU A 32 16.83 -8.35 -30.69
N GLU A 33 16.29 -9.47 -31.16
CA GLU A 33 16.93 -10.77 -30.97
C GLU A 33 18.37 -10.78 -31.54
N GLU A 34 18.57 -10.09 -32.66
CA GLU A 34 19.87 -9.99 -33.33
C GLU A 34 20.73 -8.81 -32.84
N ARG A 35 20.17 -7.98 -31.95
CA ARG A 35 20.77 -6.75 -31.39
C ARG A 35 20.81 -6.79 -29.86
N PRO A 36 21.66 -7.67 -29.26
CA PRO A 36 21.94 -7.62 -27.83
C PRO A 36 22.55 -6.28 -27.40
N THR A 37 22.59 -6.04 -26.09
CA THR A 37 22.93 -4.73 -25.51
C THR A 37 24.27 -4.15 -25.97
N ASP A 38 25.27 -4.98 -26.26
CA ASP A 38 26.60 -4.58 -26.77
C ASP A 38 26.56 -4.02 -28.19
N LYS A 39 25.52 -4.36 -28.97
CA LYS A 39 25.30 -3.81 -30.32
C LYS A 39 24.42 -2.56 -30.33
N ILE A 40 24.02 -2.06 -29.17
CA ILE A 40 23.20 -0.85 -29.03
C ILE A 40 24.08 0.26 -28.50
N GLU A 41 24.46 1.18 -29.37
CA GLU A 41 25.39 2.27 -29.03
C GLU A 41 24.87 3.12 -27.87
N GLY A 42 25.74 3.35 -26.88
CA GLY A 42 25.46 4.14 -25.68
C GLY A 42 24.45 3.53 -24.70
N PHE A 43 23.99 2.29 -24.92
CA PHE A 43 22.96 1.68 -24.08
C PHE A 43 23.41 1.53 -22.63
N ARG A 44 24.66 1.09 -22.44
CA ARG A 44 25.26 0.87 -21.12
C ARG A 44 25.30 2.14 -20.29
N GLU A 45 25.70 3.26 -20.86
CA GLU A 45 25.80 4.55 -20.19
C GLU A 45 24.41 5.10 -19.85
N ARG A 46 23.46 4.98 -20.79
CA ARG A 46 22.08 5.44 -20.58
C ARG A 46 21.39 4.70 -19.44
N ILE A 47 21.49 3.36 -19.39
CA ILE A 47 20.82 2.58 -18.33
C ILE A 47 21.42 2.83 -16.94
N GLU A 48 22.74 3.03 -16.83
CA GLU A 48 23.37 3.37 -15.55
C GLU A 48 23.06 4.80 -15.10
N SER A 49 22.98 5.74 -16.04
CA SER A 49 22.52 7.10 -15.73
C SER A 49 21.08 7.12 -15.21
N LEU A 50 20.19 6.36 -15.87
CA LEU A 50 18.76 6.32 -15.54
C LEU A 50 18.48 5.51 -14.26
N LEU A 51 19.16 4.38 -14.07
CA LEU A 51 18.94 3.43 -12.96
C LEU A 51 20.28 3.04 -12.31
N PRO A 52 20.96 3.97 -11.61
CA PRO A 52 22.31 3.74 -11.07
C PRO A 52 22.36 2.62 -10.02
N SER A 53 21.29 2.41 -9.27
CA SER A 53 21.15 1.36 -8.26
C SER A 53 21.14 -0.07 -8.83
N LEU A 54 20.97 -0.24 -10.15
CA LEU A 54 21.14 -1.55 -10.80
C LEU A 54 22.54 -2.14 -10.61
N ILE A 55 23.53 -1.33 -10.21
CA ILE A 55 24.86 -1.83 -9.83
C ILE A 55 24.81 -2.85 -8.68
N GLU A 56 23.80 -2.78 -7.81
CA GLU A 56 23.61 -3.74 -6.71
C GLU A 56 23.13 -5.11 -7.21
N HIS A 57 22.61 -5.19 -8.45
CA HIS A 57 22.06 -6.42 -8.99
C HIS A 57 23.18 -7.40 -9.40
N ARG A 58 23.28 -8.49 -8.65
CA ARG A 58 24.37 -9.49 -8.82
C ARG A 58 24.18 -10.46 -9.99
N CYS A 59 22.94 -10.64 -10.46
CA CYS A 59 22.61 -11.56 -11.57
C CYS A 59 23.21 -12.98 -11.36
N SER A 60 23.55 -13.69 -12.45
CA SER A 60 24.18 -15.00 -12.45
C SER A 60 25.67 -14.96 -12.07
N GLU A 61 26.34 -13.82 -12.24
CA GLU A 61 27.76 -13.65 -11.88
C GLU A 61 27.97 -13.65 -10.36
N GLY A 62 26.93 -13.33 -9.58
CA GLY A 62 26.95 -13.43 -8.11
C GLY A 62 27.77 -12.35 -7.40
N CYS A 63 28.29 -11.37 -8.15
CA CYS A 63 29.14 -10.29 -7.68
C CYS A 63 28.48 -8.91 -7.86
N TYR A 64 28.97 -7.91 -7.13
CA TYR A 64 28.56 -6.51 -7.28
C TYR A 64 28.80 -6.03 -8.72
N GLY A 65 27.86 -5.31 -9.31
CA GLY A 65 27.89 -4.88 -10.71
C GLY A 65 27.71 -6.01 -11.74
N GLY A 66 27.36 -7.23 -11.29
CA GLY A 66 27.24 -8.40 -12.16
C GLY A 66 26.24 -8.22 -13.30
N PHE A 67 25.16 -7.47 -13.09
CA PHE A 67 24.24 -7.09 -14.16
C PHE A 67 24.90 -6.24 -15.24
N PHE A 68 25.61 -5.17 -14.87
CA PHE A 68 26.27 -4.30 -15.84
C PHE A 68 27.36 -5.03 -16.63
N GLN A 69 28.10 -5.96 -16.01
CA GLN A 69 29.04 -6.82 -16.74
C GLN A 69 28.35 -7.65 -17.85
N ARG A 70 27.11 -8.10 -17.62
CA ARG A 70 26.30 -8.82 -18.62
C ARG A 70 25.81 -7.89 -19.72
N VAL A 71 25.50 -6.64 -19.39
CA VAL A 71 25.15 -5.60 -20.37
C VAL A 71 26.34 -5.32 -21.29
N ASP A 72 27.55 -5.16 -20.73
CA ASP A 72 28.79 -4.91 -21.48
C ASP A 72 29.16 -6.06 -22.42
N ARG A 73 28.97 -7.32 -21.96
CA ARG A 73 29.23 -8.52 -22.77
C ARG A 73 28.19 -8.77 -23.86
N GLY A 74 27.05 -8.09 -23.82
CA GLY A 74 25.90 -8.40 -24.65
C GLY A 74 24.94 -9.38 -23.98
N THR A 75 23.78 -8.87 -23.57
CA THR A 75 22.67 -9.67 -23.09
C THR A 75 21.38 -9.30 -23.84
N TRP A 76 20.41 -10.21 -23.86
CA TRP A 76 19.12 -9.96 -24.50
C TRP A 76 18.22 -9.05 -23.68
N MET A 77 17.37 -8.30 -24.38
CA MET A 77 16.52 -7.28 -23.77
C MET A 77 15.50 -7.86 -22.78
N GLY A 78 15.10 -9.12 -22.95
CA GLY A 78 14.25 -9.80 -21.96
C GLY A 78 14.89 -9.84 -20.56
N HIS A 79 16.21 -10.07 -20.49
CA HIS A 79 16.96 -10.07 -19.23
C HIS A 79 17.13 -8.65 -18.68
N VAL A 80 17.30 -7.64 -19.53
CA VAL A 80 17.35 -6.24 -19.09
C VAL A 80 16.00 -5.80 -18.50
N ILE A 81 14.90 -6.12 -19.16
CA ILE A 81 13.54 -5.80 -18.72
C ILE A 81 13.21 -6.46 -17.39
N GLU A 82 13.70 -7.68 -17.13
CA GLU A 82 13.61 -8.32 -15.82
C GLU A 82 14.23 -7.45 -14.71
N HIS A 83 15.46 -6.99 -14.94
CA HIS A 83 16.19 -6.18 -13.96
C HIS A 83 15.56 -4.80 -13.78
N ILE A 84 15.12 -4.15 -14.86
CA ILE A 84 14.38 -2.88 -14.78
C ILE A 84 13.10 -3.07 -13.97
N ALA A 85 12.31 -4.12 -14.24
CA ALA A 85 11.06 -4.37 -13.53
C ALA A 85 11.25 -4.63 -12.02
N LEU A 86 12.36 -5.27 -11.63
CA LEU A 86 12.72 -5.45 -10.21
C LEU A 86 13.15 -4.12 -9.57
N GLU A 87 13.98 -3.36 -10.28
CA GLU A 87 14.54 -2.11 -9.77
C GLU A 87 13.47 -1.05 -9.54
N ILE A 88 12.60 -0.80 -10.52
CA ILE A 88 11.56 0.23 -10.39
C ILE A 88 10.55 -0.10 -9.28
N GLN A 89 10.30 -1.38 -9.00
CA GLN A 89 9.49 -1.80 -7.85
C GLN A 89 10.23 -1.49 -6.53
N THR A 90 11.53 -1.76 -6.46
CA THR A 90 12.38 -1.46 -5.31
C THR A 90 12.43 0.05 -5.04
N LEU A 91 12.60 0.88 -6.08
CA LEU A 91 12.53 2.35 -5.98
C LEU A 91 11.15 2.86 -5.54
N ALA A 92 10.08 2.13 -5.87
CA ALA A 92 8.72 2.39 -5.36
C ALA A 92 8.50 1.89 -3.91
N GLY A 93 9.54 1.38 -3.25
CA GLY A 93 9.48 0.87 -1.87
C GLY A 93 8.84 -0.51 -1.76
N MET A 94 8.94 -1.33 -2.80
CA MET A 94 8.50 -2.72 -2.83
C MET A 94 9.71 -3.61 -3.13
N ASP A 95 10.41 -4.00 -2.07
CA ASP A 95 11.63 -4.80 -2.17
C ASP A 95 11.34 -6.18 -2.79
N VAL A 96 11.85 -6.38 -4.00
CA VAL A 96 11.69 -7.60 -4.79
C VAL A 96 13.02 -7.95 -5.46
N GLY A 97 13.48 -9.19 -5.31
CA GLY A 97 14.83 -9.57 -5.78
C GLY A 97 14.93 -10.89 -6.53
N PHE A 98 13.83 -11.52 -6.93
CA PHE A 98 13.88 -12.75 -7.72
C PHE A 98 13.45 -12.48 -9.16
N GLY A 99 14.31 -12.79 -10.11
CA GLY A 99 14.04 -12.76 -11.53
C GLY A 99 14.61 -13.99 -12.24
N ARG A 100 14.00 -14.35 -13.38
CA ARG A 100 14.52 -15.36 -14.30
C ARG A 100 13.94 -15.16 -15.70
N THR A 101 14.82 -15.05 -16.68
CA THR A 101 14.46 -14.93 -18.09
C THR A 101 14.91 -16.17 -18.85
N ARG A 102 14.01 -16.74 -19.66
CA ARG A 102 14.31 -17.90 -20.52
C ARG A 102 13.58 -17.79 -21.84
N GLU A 103 14.28 -18.10 -22.92
CA GLU A 103 13.67 -18.27 -24.23
C GLU A 103 12.61 -19.39 -24.19
N THR A 104 11.58 -19.24 -25.00
CA THR A 104 10.56 -20.27 -25.20
C THR A 104 10.98 -21.24 -26.31
N LYS A 105 10.09 -22.16 -26.69
CA LYS A 105 10.30 -23.00 -27.87
C LYS A 105 10.25 -22.23 -29.20
N THR A 106 9.75 -20.99 -29.18
CA THR A 106 9.69 -20.11 -30.35
C THR A 106 10.88 -19.16 -30.25
N PRO A 107 11.81 -19.20 -31.23
CA PRO A 107 12.98 -18.33 -31.23
C PRO A 107 12.62 -16.85 -31.12
N GLY A 108 13.41 -16.07 -30.37
CA GLY A 108 13.17 -14.63 -30.15
C GLY A 108 12.04 -14.29 -29.17
N VAL A 109 11.31 -15.30 -28.67
CA VAL A 109 10.23 -15.13 -27.70
C VAL A 109 10.66 -15.65 -26.35
N TYR A 110 10.61 -14.79 -25.32
CA TYR A 110 11.08 -15.08 -23.97
C TYR A 110 9.95 -15.09 -22.94
N ASN A 111 10.12 -15.90 -21.90
CA ASN A 111 9.43 -15.71 -20.63
C ASN A 111 10.34 -14.88 -19.72
N VAL A 112 9.94 -13.65 -19.45
CA VAL A 112 10.55 -12.75 -18.47
C VAL A 112 9.77 -12.90 -17.17
N VAL A 113 10.42 -13.39 -16.12
CA VAL A 113 9.76 -13.71 -14.85
C VAL A 113 10.38 -12.94 -13.72
N PHE A 114 9.57 -12.28 -12.89
CA PHE A 114 10.06 -11.53 -11.75
C PHE A 114 9.07 -11.50 -10.60
N ASN A 115 9.58 -11.28 -9.40
CA ASN A 115 8.84 -11.14 -8.14
C ASN A 115 7.97 -9.87 -8.15
N TYR A 116 6.75 -9.98 -7.61
CA TYR A 116 5.94 -8.82 -7.21
C TYR A 116 5.51 -8.91 -5.74
N LEU A 117 5.39 -7.75 -5.09
CA LEU A 117 4.74 -7.65 -3.77
C LEU A 117 3.21 -7.60 -3.92
N GLU A 118 2.75 -6.66 -4.74
CA GLU A 118 1.35 -6.42 -5.10
C GLU A 118 1.10 -6.68 -6.59
N GLU A 119 0.07 -7.45 -6.90
CA GLU A 119 -0.11 -7.99 -8.26
C GLU A 119 -0.32 -6.89 -9.31
N LYS A 120 -1.16 -5.89 -9.01
CA LYS A 120 -1.40 -4.78 -9.92
C LYS A 120 -0.11 -4.00 -10.20
N VAL A 121 0.75 -3.83 -9.19
CA VAL A 121 2.05 -3.19 -9.35
C VAL A 121 2.94 -4.04 -10.25
N GLY A 122 3.03 -5.35 -10.02
CA GLY A 122 3.85 -6.23 -10.86
C GLY A 122 3.45 -6.19 -12.34
N VAL A 123 2.14 -6.16 -12.63
CA VAL A 123 1.64 -6.02 -14.01
C VAL A 123 1.98 -4.65 -14.60
N TYR A 124 1.91 -3.59 -13.80
CA TYR A 124 2.32 -2.25 -14.22
C TYR A 124 3.84 -2.22 -14.50
N ALA A 125 4.66 -2.73 -13.59
CA ALA A 125 6.11 -2.80 -13.70
C ALA A 125 6.55 -3.57 -14.95
N ALA A 126 5.85 -4.65 -15.32
CA ALA A 126 6.12 -5.39 -16.56
C ALA A 126 6.02 -4.48 -17.80
N LYS A 127 4.97 -3.64 -17.86
CA LYS A 127 4.73 -2.72 -18.98
C LYS A 127 5.67 -1.52 -18.94
N ALA A 128 5.88 -0.94 -17.76
CA ALA A 128 6.79 0.18 -17.57
C ALA A 128 8.23 -0.20 -17.94
N ALA A 129 8.70 -1.39 -17.53
CA ALA A 129 10.04 -1.87 -17.86
C ALA A 129 10.27 -2.01 -19.38
N VAL A 130 9.23 -2.39 -20.15
CA VAL A 130 9.31 -2.42 -21.62
C VAL A 130 9.41 -0.99 -22.18
N ARG A 131 8.58 -0.05 -21.71
CA ARG A 131 8.66 1.35 -22.15
C ARG A 131 10.02 1.98 -21.85
N ILE A 132 10.54 1.75 -20.64
CA ILE A 132 11.86 2.23 -20.22
C ILE A 132 12.94 1.64 -21.13
N ALA A 133 12.90 0.32 -21.38
CA ALA A 133 13.85 -0.32 -22.28
C ALA A 133 13.77 0.25 -23.70
N GLU A 134 12.57 0.50 -24.23
CA GLU A 134 12.38 1.11 -25.56
C GLU A 134 12.98 2.52 -25.63
N ALA A 135 12.76 3.37 -24.63
CA ALA A 135 13.38 4.70 -24.56
C ALA A 135 14.92 4.61 -24.49
N LEU A 136 15.45 3.70 -23.67
CA LEU A 136 16.89 3.44 -23.57
C LEU A 136 17.50 2.95 -24.90
N ILE A 137 16.76 2.16 -25.68
CA ILE A 137 17.22 1.70 -27.01
C ILE A 137 17.23 2.86 -28.00
N SER A 138 16.18 3.66 -28.02
CA SER A 138 16.03 4.81 -28.93
C SER A 138 16.91 6.01 -28.55
N GLY A 139 17.46 6.03 -27.33
CA GLY A 139 18.22 7.16 -26.81
C GLY A 139 17.34 8.36 -26.42
N GLU A 140 16.07 8.10 -26.10
CA GLU A 140 15.12 9.12 -25.65
C GLU A 140 15.22 9.34 -24.14
N ASP A 141 14.96 10.58 -23.71
CA ASP A 141 14.85 10.90 -22.29
C ASP A 141 13.62 10.22 -21.68
N TYR A 142 13.75 9.71 -20.46
CA TYR A 142 12.67 9.02 -19.75
C TYR A 142 12.58 9.51 -18.30
N ASP A 143 11.38 9.90 -17.87
CA ASP A 143 11.12 10.29 -16.49
C ASP A 143 10.57 9.10 -15.68
N LEU A 144 11.39 8.54 -14.79
CA LEU A 144 10.99 7.46 -13.89
C LEU A 144 10.03 7.90 -12.79
N SER A 145 9.99 9.20 -12.47
CA SER A 145 9.26 9.70 -11.30
C SER A 145 7.76 9.43 -11.40
N GLU A 146 7.20 9.53 -12.61
CA GLU A 146 5.79 9.24 -12.89
C GLU A 146 5.47 7.75 -12.69
N ASP A 147 6.29 6.84 -13.22
CA ASP A 147 6.10 5.40 -13.02
C ASP A 147 6.22 5.00 -11.54
N ILE A 148 7.21 5.55 -10.83
CA ILE A 148 7.43 5.30 -9.41
C ILE A 148 6.24 5.79 -8.57
N GLN A 149 5.76 7.00 -8.85
CA GLN A 149 4.61 7.57 -8.15
C GLN A 149 3.33 6.76 -8.41
N ASN A 150 3.06 6.40 -9.67
CA ASN A 150 1.93 5.55 -10.04
C ASN A 150 1.99 4.19 -9.32
N MET A 151 3.16 3.55 -9.25
CA MET A 151 3.33 2.29 -8.52
C MET A 151 3.07 2.44 -7.02
N LYS A 152 3.49 3.55 -6.40
CA LYS A 152 3.17 3.84 -5.00
C LYS A 152 1.66 3.99 -4.79
N GLU A 153 0.97 4.71 -5.66
CA GLU A 153 -0.49 4.89 -5.58
C GLU A 153 -1.24 3.58 -5.77
N ILE A 154 -0.85 2.77 -6.76
CA ILE A 154 -1.42 1.43 -6.96
C ILE A 154 -1.19 0.58 -5.71
N ARG A 155 0.01 0.63 -5.10
CA ARG A 155 0.32 -0.10 -3.87
C ARG A 155 -0.59 0.34 -2.72
N GLU A 156 -0.79 1.64 -2.51
CA GLU A 156 -1.65 2.14 -1.44
C GLU A 156 -3.13 1.78 -1.65
N ASP A 157 -3.62 1.76 -2.90
CA ASP A 157 -4.98 1.31 -3.25
C ASP A 157 -5.20 -0.18 -2.95
N VAL A 158 -4.19 -1.01 -3.25
CA VAL A 158 -4.34 -2.46 -3.18
C VAL A 158 -3.85 -3.10 -1.89
N ARG A 159 -2.92 -2.49 -1.15
CA ARG A 159 -2.39 -3.11 0.06
C ARG A 159 -3.46 -3.21 1.16
N LEU A 160 -3.25 -4.11 2.10
CA LEU A 160 -4.04 -4.11 3.33
C LEU A 160 -3.58 -2.96 4.23
N GLY A 161 -4.54 -2.25 4.85
CA GLY A 161 -4.23 -1.25 5.86
C GLY A 161 -3.45 -1.87 7.03
N PRO A 162 -2.68 -1.07 7.81
CA PRO A 162 -1.71 -1.57 8.77
C PRO A 162 -2.30 -2.60 9.76
N SER A 163 -3.44 -2.30 10.39
CA SER A 163 -4.08 -3.22 11.34
C SER A 163 -4.51 -4.54 10.68
N THR A 164 -5.13 -4.46 9.50
CA THR A 164 -5.56 -5.64 8.74
C THR A 164 -4.35 -6.47 8.29
N GLY A 165 -3.30 -5.79 7.81
CA GLY A 165 -2.04 -6.38 7.37
C GLY A 165 -1.37 -7.16 8.50
N SER A 166 -1.21 -6.57 9.67
CA SER A 166 -0.61 -7.23 10.83
C SER A 166 -1.37 -8.49 11.28
N ILE A 167 -2.71 -8.47 11.26
CA ILE A 167 -3.51 -9.67 11.58
C ILE A 167 -3.30 -10.75 10.52
N VAL A 168 -3.26 -10.38 9.24
CA VAL A 168 -3.03 -11.32 8.13
C VAL A 168 -1.62 -11.90 8.17
N GLU A 169 -0.59 -11.08 8.40
CA GLU A 169 0.80 -11.52 8.52
C GLU A 169 0.97 -12.53 9.66
N GLU A 170 0.37 -12.23 10.82
CA GLU A 170 0.37 -13.15 11.95
C GLU A 170 -0.36 -14.46 11.62
N ALA A 171 -1.51 -14.39 10.95
CA ALA A 171 -2.24 -15.58 10.49
C ALA A 171 -1.39 -16.45 9.54
N VAL A 172 -0.70 -15.81 8.58
CA VAL A 172 0.22 -16.49 7.65
C VAL A 172 1.38 -17.16 8.40
N SER A 173 1.96 -16.48 9.40
CA SER A 173 3.05 -17.04 10.21
C SER A 173 2.65 -18.32 10.95
N ARG A 174 1.36 -18.44 11.30
CA ARG A 174 0.76 -19.62 11.95
C ARG A 174 0.24 -20.67 10.97
N GLY A 175 0.43 -20.48 9.66
CA GLY A 175 -0.10 -21.37 8.63
C GLY A 175 -1.62 -21.31 8.47
N ILE A 176 -2.28 -20.24 8.93
CA ILE A 176 -3.71 -20.03 8.75
C ILE A 176 -3.95 -19.40 7.37
N PRO A 177 -4.70 -20.07 6.47
CA PRO A 177 -4.98 -19.50 5.16
C PRO A 177 -5.90 -18.28 5.29
N PHE A 178 -5.75 -17.33 4.38
CA PHE A 178 -6.64 -16.18 4.31
C PHE A 178 -7.09 -15.90 2.88
N LEU A 179 -8.22 -15.21 2.77
CA LEU A 179 -8.77 -14.72 1.52
C LEU A 179 -9.29 -13.30 1.72
N ARG A 180 -8.89 -12.37 0.85
CA ARG A 180 -9.54 -11.06 0.78
C ARG A 180 -10.84 -11.16 0.01
N LEU A 181 -11.93 -10.71 0.62
CA LEU A 181 -13.26 -10.72 0.04
C LEU A 181 -13.56 -9.33 -0.57
N GLY A 182 -13.53 -9.25 -1.90
CA GLY A 182 -13.75 -8.01 -2.62
C GLY A 182 -12.54 -7.07 -2.61
N ARG A 183 -12.81 -5.76 -2.74
CA ARG A 183 -11.76 -4.72 -2.82
C ARG A 183 -11.49 -4.03 -1.49
N ASN A 184 -12.37 -4.18 -0.50
CA ASN A 184 -12.21 -3.54 0.82
C ASN A 184 -11.27 -4.36 1.71
N SER A 185 -11.06 -3.92 2.95
CA SER A 185 -10.28 -4.65 3.97
C SER A 185 -11.05 -5.82 4.62
N LEU A 186 -12.02 -6.41 3.93
CA LEU A 186 -12.76 -7.58 4.44
C LEU A 186 -11.94 -8.85 4.17
N ILE A 187 -11.56 -9.52 5.23
CA ILE A 187 -10.73 -10.72 5.19
C ILE A 187 -11.50 -11.90 5.77
N GLN A 188 -11.33 -13.06 5.15
CA GLN A 188 -11.64 -14.35 5.73
C GLN A 188 -10.34 -15.05 6.13
N LEU A 189 -10.27 -15.51 7.37
CA LEU A 189 -9.26 -16.44 7.86
C LEU A 189 -9.86 -17.85 7.92
N GLY A 190 -9.06 -18.88 7.65
CA GLY A 190 -9.50 -20.27 7.68
C GLY A 190 -10.49 -20.63 6.58
N ALA A 191 -11.00 -21.86 6.65
CA ALA A 191 -11.92 -22.43 5.67
C ALA A 191 -13.01 -23.28 6.34
N GLY A 192 -14.13 -23.49 5.64
CA GLY A 192 -15.23 -24.34 6.08
C GLY A 192 -15.84 -23.87 7.40
N VAL A 193 -16.05 -24.80 8.33
CA VAL A 193 -16.61 -24.53 9.67
C VAL A 193 -15.69 -23.64 10.53
N ASN A 194 -14.39 -23.62 10.23
CA ASN A 194 -13.40 -22.83 10.96
C ASN A 194 -13.15 -21.44 10.34
N GLN A 195 -13.96 -21.03 9.37
CA GLN A 195 -13.79 -19.71 8.75
C GLN A 195 -14.18 -18.58 9.72
N MET A 196 -13.38 -17.52 9.75
CA MET A 196 -13.62 -16.32 10.55
C MET A 196 -13.48 -15.10 9.66
N ARG A 197 -14.43 -14.17 9.72
CA ARG A 197 -14.38 -12.94 8.92
C ARG A 197 -14.10 -11.74 9.80
N PHE A 198 -13.30 -10.81 9.30
CA PHE A 198 -13.04 -9.56 9.97
C PHE A 198 -12.77 -8.44 8.95
N GLN A 199 -13.02 -7.20 9.37
CA GLN A 199 -12.72 -6.01 8.59
C GLN A 199 -12.06 -4.98 9.50
N ALA A 200 -10.88 -4.49 9.10
CA ALA A 200 -9.99 -3.75 9.99
C ALA A 200 -9.69 -4.55 11.27
N THR A 201 -10.32 -4.21 12.39
CA THR A 201 -10.21 -4.91 13.69
C THR A 201 -11.55 -5.47 14.19
N ILE A 202 -12.63 -5.29 13.44
CA ILE A 202 -13.97 -5.77 13.80
C ILE A 202 -14.13 -7.19 13.26
N THR A 203 -14.50 -8.13 14.14
CA THR A 203 -14.66 -9.54 13.77
C THR A 203 -16.14 -9.90 13.63
N CYS A 204 -16.43 -11.04 13.01
CA CYS A 204 -17.78 -11.61 12.98
C CYS A 204 -18.31 -12.05 14.37
N LYS A 205 -17.51 -11.93 15.44
CA LYS A 205 -17.93 -12.11 16.84
C LYS A 205 -18.23 -10.79 17.56
N THR A 206 -17.94 -9.66 16.93
CA THR A 206 -18.27 -8.34 17.48
C THR A 206 -19.77 -8.10 17.28
N SER A 207 -20.51 -7.88 18.37
CA SER A 207 -21.95 -7.59 18.31
C SER A 207 -22.21 -6.27 17.59
N ASN A 208 -23.24 -6.23 16.73
CA ASN A 208 -23.63 -5.00 16.04
C ASN A 208 -24.00 -3.90 17.04
N ILE A 209 -24.74 -4.24 18.10
CA ILE A 209 -25.13 -3.31 19.15
C ILE A 209 -23.88 -2.71 19.84
N ALA A 210 -22.84 -3.53 20.05
CA ALA A 210 -21.60 -3.03 20.66
C ALA A 210 -20.87 -2.05 19.73
N VAL A 211 -20.88 -2.29 18.41
CA VAL A 211 -20.32 -1.35 17.42
C VAL A 211 -21.10 -0.04 17.42
N ASP A 212 -22.43 -0.10 17.40
CA ASP A 212 -23.29 1.09 17.42
C ASP A 212 -23.06 1.94 18.66
N ILE A 213 -22.98 1.31 19.84
CA ILE A 213 -22.67 2.00 21.11
C ILE A 213 -21.27 2.64 21.03
N ALA A 214 -20.25 1.88 20.61
CA ALA A 214 -18.87 2.37 20.56
C ALA A 214 -18.68 3.54 19.56
N CYS A 215 -19.47 3.60 18.50
CA CYS A 215 -19.49 4.71 17.54
C CYS A 215 -20.21 5.96 18.08
N ASN A 216 -20.99 5.84 19.16
CA ASN A 216 -21.70 6.93 19.79
C ASN A 216 -21.02 7.31 21.11
N LYS A 217 -20.32 8.45 21.12
CA LYS A 217 -19.56 8.93 22.29
C LYS A 217 -20.45 9.17 23.51
N GLU A 218 -21.68 9.64 23.32
CA GLU A 218 -22.64 9.89 24.41
C GLU A 218 -23.08 8.57 25.05
N GLN A 219 -23.52 7.60 24.24
CA GLN A 219 -23.95 6.30 24.75
C GLN A 219 -22.80 5.55 25.42
N THR A 220 -21.60 5.60 24.82
CA THR A 220 -20.40 5.02 25.42
C THR A 220 -20.09 5.67 26.77
N LYS A 221 -20.06 7.01 26.82
CA LYS A 221 -19.76 7.76 28.04
C LYS A 221 -20.78 7.47 29.15
N LYS A 222 -22.07 7.49 28.82
CA LYS A 222 -23.15 7.15 29.75
C LYS A 222 -23.01 5.74 30.30
N MET A 223 -22.74 4.75 29.45
CA MET A 223 -22.53 3.36 29.87
C MET A 223 -21.33 3.20 30.82
N LEU A 224 -20.24 3.94 30.58
CA LEU A 224 -19.08 3.94 31.46
C LEU A 224 -19.39 4.62 32.81
N ASP A 225 -20.07 5.77 32.78
CA ASP A 225 -20.45 6.53 33.99
C ASP A 225 -21.45 5.76 34.87
N ASP A 226 -22.48 5.15 34.26
CA ASP A 226 -23.45 4.27 34.95
C ASP A 226 -22.75 3.07 35.60
N ALA A 227 -21.61 2.63 35.05
CA ALA A 227 -20.75 1.59 35.61
C ALA A 227 -19.70 2.12 36.61
N SER A 228 -19.78 3.40 37.00
CA SER A 228 -18.82 4.08 37.88
C SER A 228 -17.38 4.11 37.35
N ILE A 229 -17.20 4.03 36.04
CA ILE A 229 -15.89 4.22 35.38
C ILE A 229 -15.73 5.73 35.12
N PRO A 230 -14.63 6.36 35.58
CA PRO A 230 -14.43 7.78 35.40
C PRO A 230 -14.42 8.20 33.93
N VAL A 231 -15.23 9.21 33.60
CA VAL A 231 -15.31 9.83 32.27
C VAL A 231 -15.08 11.34 32.36
N ALA A 232 -14.65 11.96 31.26
CA ALA A 232 -14.50 13.41 31.20
C ALA A 232 -15.86 14.10 31.32
N LYS A 233 -15.97 15.09 32.21
CA LYS A 233 -17.18 15.91 32.33
C LYS A 233 -17.43 16.73 31.08
N GLY A 234 -18.70 17.06 30.83
CA GLY A 234 -19.14 17.86 29.69
C GLY A 234 -20.41 17.29 29.06
N ASP A 235 -20.93 17.99 28.06
CA ASP A 235 -22.26 17.77 27.50
C ASP A 235 -22.28 17.90 25.96
N ILE A 236 -23.45 17.75 25.36
CA ILE A 236 -23.71 17.90 23.93
C ILE A 236 -24.18 19.31 23.63
N CYS A 237 -23.48 19.97 22.73
CA CYS A 237 -23.80 21.30 22.26
C CYS A 237 -24.33 21.26 20.82
N TYR A 238 -25.41 22.01 20.58
CA TYR A 238 -26.02 22.24 19.28
C TYR A 238 -25.73 23.65 18.77
N ASP A 239 -25.41 24.60 19.63
CA ASP A 239 -25.10 26.00 19.29
C ASP A 239 -24.12 26.63 20.27
N GLU A 240 -23.92 27.95 20.13
CA GLU A 240 -23.00 28.72 20.97
C GLU A 240 -23.56 28.93 22.39
N GLU A 241 -24.89 28.94 22.58
CA GLU A 241 -25.49 29.06 23.91
C GLU A 241 -25.20 27.80 24.74
N ASP A 242 -25.48 26.61 24.18
CA ASP A 242 -25.14 25.34 24.81
C ASP A 242 -23.64 25.23 25.12
N LEU A 243 -22.80 25.74 24.21
CA LEU A 243 -21.35 25.74 24.36
C LEU A 243 -20.93 26.60 25.54
N GLN A 244 -21.52 27.79 25.69
CA GLN A 244 -21.23 28.69 26.79
C GLN A 244 -21.63 28.07 28.13
N GLU A 245 -22.84 27.53 28.23
CA GLU A 245 -23.31 26.85 29.44
C GLU A 245 -22.41 25.67 29.84
N THR A 246 -22.03 24.85 28.85
CA THR A 246 -21.14 23.71 29.08
C THR A 246 -19.76 24.16 29.57
N ILE A 247 -19.21 25.24 29.00
CA ILE A 247 -17.92 25.81 29.41
C ILE A 247 -17.99 26.40 30.80
N ASP A 248 -19.08 27.07 31.17
CA ASP A 248 -19.26 27.65 32.50
C ASP A 248 -19.30 26.56 33.58
N GLU A 249 -19.84 25.37 33.25
CA GLU A 249 -19.84 24.23 34.17
C GLU A 249 -18.47 23.55 34.31
N ILE A 250 -17.81 23.23 33.20
CA ILE A 250 -16.60 22.38 33.22
C ILE A 250 -15.28 23.18 33.22
N GLY A 251 -15.32 24.42 32.74
CA GLY A 251 -14.18 25.33 32.56
C GLY A 251 -13.16 24.87 31.51
N TYR A 252 -12.27 25.78 31.12
CA TYR A 252 -11.12 25.48 30.24
C TYR A 252 -10.01 24.67 30.94
N PRO A 253 -9.12 23.98 30.20
CA PRO A 253 -9.21 23.71 28.75
C PRO A 253 -10.31 22.68 28.40
N ILE A 254 -10.86 22.80 27.20
CA ILE A 254 -11.91 21.91 26.67
C ILE A 254 -11.49 21.22 25.36
N VAL A 255 -12.28 20.23 24.97
CA VAL A 255 -12.19 19.51 23.70
C VAL A 255 -13.56 19.50 23.04
N LEU A 256 -13.62 19.78 21.75
CA LEU A 256 -14.83 19.72 20.94
C LEU A 256 -14.67 18.63 19.88
N LYS A 257 -15.65 17.74 19.75
CA LYS A 257 -15.63 16.65 18.76
C LYS A 257 -17.02 16.42 18.17
N PRO A 258 -17.14 16.04 16.89
CA PRO A 258 -18.41 15.55 16.34
C PRO A 258 -18.83 14.28 17.10
N LEU A 259 -20.10 14.18 17.47
CA LEU A 259 -20.59 13.08 18.33
C LEU A 259 -20.34 11.69 17.70
N ASP A 260 -20.68 11.56 16.43
CA ASP A 260 -20.59 10.35 15.59
C ASP A 260 -19.35 10.34 14.67
N GLY A 261 -18.39 11.24 14.90
CA GLY A 261 -17.13 11.31 14.15
C GLY A 261 -16.11 10.26 14.58
N ASN A 262 -15.33 9.74 13.63
CA ASN A 262 -14.24 8.78 13.86
C ASN A 262 -12.88 9.34 13.41
N HIS A 263 -11.78 8.74 13.89
CA HIS A 263 -10.40 9.07 13.49
C HIS A 263 -9.98 10.54 13.73
N GLY A 264 -10.54 11.18 14.77
CA GLY A 264 -10.18 12.57 15.13
C GLY A 264 -10.67 13.64 14.16
N LYS A 265 -11.46 13.28 13.13
CA LYS A 265 -12.02 14.26 12.18
C LYS A 265 -12.94 15.24 12.91
N GLY A 266 -12.75 16.53 12.65
CA GLY A 266 -13.54 17.60 13.27
C GLY A 266 -13.20 17.88 14.73
N ALA A 267 -12.15 17.26 15.29
CA ALA A 267 -11.79 17.43 16.69
C ALA A 267 -10.92 18.69 16.90
N SER A 268 -11.28 19.51 17.89
CA SER A 268 -10.48 20.62 18.39
C SER A 268 -10.07 20.32 19.83
N ILE A 269 -8.76 20.19 20.09
CA ILE A 269 -8.21 19.80 21.38
C ILE A 269 -7.50 20.96 22.07
N ASN A 270 -7.42 20.91 23.40
CA ASN A 270 -6.74 21.90 24.23
C ASN A 270 -7.17 23.35 23.92
N VAL A 271 -8.47 23.55 23.73
CA VAL A 271 -9.05 24.87 23.51
C VAL A 271 -9.12 25.59 24.85
N THR A 272 -8.59 26.82 24.92
CA THR A 272 -8.41 27.55 26.18
C THR A 272 -9.14 28.89 26.25
N ASN A 273 -9.85 29.28 25.19
CA ASN A 273 -10.55 30.56 25.12
C ASN A 273 -11.82 30.44 24.26
N TRP A 274 -12.69 31.43 24.40
CA TRP A 274 -14.01 31.46 23.76
C TRP A 274 -13.95 31.54 22.23
N GLU A 275 -13.07 32.38 21.69
CA GLU A 275 -12.94 32.58 20.25
C GLU A 275 -12.59 31.26 19.54
N ASP A 276 -11.65 30.50 20.12
CA ASP A 276 -11.27 29.19 19.61
C ASP A 276 -12.32 28.11 19.86
N ALA A 277 -13.11 28.22 20.94
CA ALA A 277 -14.23 27.32 21.20
C ALA A 277 -15.32 27.47 20.13
N VAL A 278 -15.68 28.70 19.74
CA VAL A 278 -16.64 28.96 18.66
C VAL A 278 -16.13 28.43 17.32
N LYS A 279 -14.84 28.66 17.00
CA LYS A 279 -14.21 28.08 15.79
C LYS A 279 -14.23 26.56 15.83
N GLY A 280 -13.91 25.96 16.97
CA GLY A 280 -13.92 24.51 17.16
C GLY A 280 -15.31 23.89 17.01
N LEU A 281 -16.34 24.57 17.52
CA LEU A 281 -17.74 24.15 17.38
C LEU A 281 -18.15 24.16 15.91
N LYS A 282 -17.84 25.25 15.20
CA LYS A 282 -18.10 25.36 13.76
C LYS A 282 -17.38 24.26 12.98
N HIS A 283 -16.11 23.99 13.28
CA HIS A 283 -15.34 22.93 12.62
C HIS A 283 -15.94 21.54 12.88
N ALA A 284 -16.30 21.22 14.13
CA ALA A 284 -16.95 19.95 14.46
C ALA A 284 -18.31 19.80 13.74
N LYS A 285 -19.04 20.91 13.56
CA LYS A 285 -20.33 20.95 12.85
C LYS A 285 -20.26 20.66 11.35
N GLU A 286 -19.09 20.78 10.73
CA GLU A 286 -18.88 20.35 9.33
C GLU A 286 -19.05 18.83 9.17
N TYR A 287 -18.91 18.07 10.27
CA TYR A 287 -18.98 16.61 10.27
C TYR A 287 -20.23 16.05 10.94
N SER A 288 -20.77 16.75 11.96
CA SER A 288 -21.98 16.30 12.67
C SER A 288 -22.79 17.48 13.18
N ARG A 289 -24.12 17.35 13.17
CA ARG A 289 -24.99 18.37 13.78
C ARG A 289 -24.83 18.46 15.30
N ARG A 290 -24.35 17.39 15.94
CA ARG A 290 -24.20 17.27 17.39
C ARG A 290 -22.73 17.24 17.74
N VAL A 291 -22.30 18.12 18.64
CA VAL A 291 -20.91 18.22 19.08
C VAL A 291 -20.84 17.88 20.56
N ILE A 292 -19.97 16.96 20.93
CA ILE A 292 -19.68 16.72 22.34
C ILE A 292 -18.55 17.65 22.78
N VAL A 293 -18.75 18.35 23.90
CA VAL A 293 -17.79 19.26 24.52
C VAL A 293 -17.39 18.67 25.85
N GLU A 294 -16.10 18.45 26.05
CA GLU A 294 -15.57 17.72 27.20
C GLU A 294 -14.39 18.45 27.83
N LYS A 295 -14.18 18.22 29.12
CA LYS A 295 -12.97 18.69 29.81
C LYS A 295 -11.74 18.08 29.16
N PHE A 296 -10.75 18.91 28.80
CA PHE A 296 -9.46 18.39 28.34
C PHE A 296 -8.70 17.81 29.54
N ILE A 297 -8.38 16.52 29.45
CA ILE A 297 -7.61 15.80 30.44
C ILE A 297 -6.17 15.62 29.92
N THR A 298 -5.19 15.94 30.74
CA THR A 298 -3.77 15.72 30.42
C THR A 298 -3.34 14.30 30.83
N GLY A 299 -2.53 13.66 30.00
CA GLY A 299 -2.03 12.30 30.21
C GLY A 299 -0.95 11.93 29.19
N PHE A 300 -0.33 10.76 29.38
CA PHE A 300 0.75 10.22 28.53
C PHE A 300 0.33 8.88 27.92
#